data_AF-A0A7C7ZKI6-F1
#
_entry.id   AF-A0A7C7ZKI6-F1
#
_cell.length_a   1.000
_cell.length_b   1.000
_cell.length_c   1.000
_cell.angle_alpha   90.00
_cell.angle_beta   90.00
_cell.angle_gamma   90.00
#
_symmetry.space_group_name_H-M   'P 1'
#
loop_
_entity.id
_entity.type
_entity.pdbx_description
1 polymer ?
#
loop_
_entity_poly.entity_id
_entity_poly.type
_entity_poly.pdbx_seq_one_letter_code
_entity_poly.pdbx_strand_id
1 'polypeptide(L)'
;DSISISFGVLNDPSLATLTDGDNNKAITGQVAWAGEDISASFQFNWGELQGADDSEQGTYDLLLNYGGMEDVSMWANYTLVTVEQGLSEGKTHGIAVAARMALNDSCGVAVRGEALLRKPHGNNAVDKNSEEYSLTLTGDSALTDNLTAKVELRLDFAADDTLPDSDGNAGEDVAAMALAQLVYEF
;
A
#
# COMPACT_ATOMS: atom_id res chain seq x y z
N ASP A 1 27.17 -2.56 -3.06
CA ASP A 1 25.91 -2.93 -3.74
C ASP A 1 25.57 -4.38 -3.54
N SER A 2 24.30 -4.70 -3.41
CA SER A 2 23.79 -6.08 -3.30
C SER A 2 22.49 -6.26 -4.09
N ILE A 3 22.24 -7.48 -4.52
CA ILE A 3 20.99 -7.90 -5.18
C ILE A 3 20.44 -9.10 -4.41
N SER A 4 19.15 -9.08 -4.11
CA SER A 4 18.41 -10.18 -3.50
C SER A 4 17.24 -10.58 -4.39
N ILE A 5 16.99 -11.88 -4.48
CA ILE A 5 15.87 -12.45 -5.23
C ILE A 5 15.20 -13.50 -4.35
N SER A 6 13.88 -13.41 -4.22
CA SER A 6 13.06 -14.44 -3.59
C SER A 6 11.88 -14.80 -4.50
N PHE A 7 11.42 -16.04 -4.39
CA PHE A 7 10.26 -16.54 -5.11
C PHE A 7 9.52 -17.57 -4.24
N GLY A 8 8.22 -17.69 -4.44
CA GLY A 8 7.40 -18.61 -3.68
C GLY A 8 6.07 -18.92 -4.35
N VAL A 9 5.35 -19.85 -3.74
CA VAL A 9 3.96 -20.17 -4.07
C VAL A 9 3.15 -20.01 -2.79
N LEU A 10 1.96 -19.45 -2.91
CA LEU A 10 1.04 -19.19 -1.81
C LEU A 10 -0.38 -19.64 -2.19
N ASN A 11 -1.21 -19.92 -1.18
CA ASN A 11 -2.54 -20.51 -1.38
C ASN A 11 -3.64 -19.49 -1.76
N ASP A 12 -3.36 -18.18 -1.67
CA ASP A 12 -4.31 -17.13 -2.08
C ASP A 12 -3.58 -15.79 -2.26
N PRO A 13 -3.69 -15.09 -3.41
CA PRO A 13 -3.08 -13.77 -3.62
C PRO A 13 -3.74 -12.64 -2.80
N SER A 14 -4.83 -12.90 -2.08
CA SER A 14 -5.62 -11.95 -1.31
C SER A 14 -5.61 -12.24 0.20
N LEU A 15 -5.86 -11.18 1.00
CA LEU A 15 -6.06 -11.28 2.46
C LEU A 15 -7.53 -11.58 2.84
N ALA A 16 -8.39 -11.90 1.86
CA ALA A 16 -9.82 -12.05 2.07
C ALA A 16 -10.13 -13.37 2.79
N THR A 17 -10.09 -13.33 4.11
CA THR A 17 -10.70 -14.35 4.96
C THR A 17 -12.18 -14.43 4.61
N LEU A 18 -12.64 -15.48 3.95
CA LEU A 18 -13.97 -16.08 4.10
C LEU A 18 -14.08 -17.30 3.17
N THR A 19 -13.86 -18.47 3.77
CA THR A 19 -13.94 -19.86 3.22
C THR A 19 -12.60 -20.41 2.71
N ASP A 20 -11.99 -21.32 3.46
CA ASP A 20 -10.77 -22.04 3.07
C ASP A 20 -11.05 -22.94 1.85
N GLY A 21 -10.66 -22.47 0.66
CA GLY A 21 -10.74 -23.17 -0.61
C GLY A 21 -9.35 -23.54 -1.07
N ASP A 22 -8.88 -24.73 -0.70
CA ASP A 22 -7.52 -25.29 -0.86
C ASP A 22 -6.93 -25.29 -2.30
N ASN A 23 -7.69 -24.86 -3.31
CA ASN A 23 -7.34 -25.05 -4.72
C ASN A 23 -6.64 -23.86 -5.37
N ASN A 24 -6.74 -22.66 -4.78
CA ASN A 24 -6.13 -21.49 -5.41
C ASN A 24 -4.62 -21.50 -5.19
N LYS A 25 -3.87 -21.11 -6.21
CA LYS A 25 -2.41 -21.00 -6.15
C LYS A 25 -2.03 -19.67 -6.77
N ALA A 26 -1.14 -18.98 -6.07
CA ALA A 26 -0.51 -17.78 -6.59
C ALA A 26 1.00 -17.91 -6.47
N ILE A 27 1.68 -17.27 -7.40
CA ILE A 27 3.13 -17.11 -7.39
C ILE A 27 3.47 -15.75 -6.79
N THR A 28 4.54 -15.73 -6.03
CA THR A 28 5.11 -14.50 -5.47
C THR A 28 6.58 -14.39 -5.80
N GLY A 29 7.07 -13.17 -5.89
CA GLY A 29 8.50 -12.93 -5.96
C GLY A 29 8.88 -11.53 -5.58
N GLN A 30 10.14 -11.38 -5.21
CA GLN A 30 10.77 -10.09 -4.96
C GLN A 30 12.13 -10.06 -5.64
N VAL A 31 12.44 -8.91 -6.24
CA VAL A 31 13.80 -8.55 -6.63
C VAL A 31 14.13 -7.25 -5.92
N ALA A 32 15.21 -7.24 -5.15
CA ALA A 32 15.67 -6.06 -4.44
C ALA A 32 17.12 -5.76 -4.81
N TRP A 33 17.44 -4.47 -4.91
CA TRP A 33 18.77 -3.94 -5.07
C TRP A 33 19.03 -2.89 -3.99
N ALA A 34 20.20 -2.96 -3.36
CA ALA A 34 20.64 -1.98 -2.38
C ALA A 34 22.01 -1.43 -2.78
N GLY A 35 22.04 -0.15 -3.14
CA GLY A 35 23.25 0.66 -3.27
C GLY A 35 23.62 1.30 -1.93
N GLU A 36 24.54 2.27 -1.98
CA GLU A 36 24.98 3.05 -0.82
C GLU A 36 23.89 3.99 -0.31
N ASP A 37 23.33 4.81 -1.19
CA ASP A 37 22.34 5.84 -0.84
C ASP A 37 20.91 5.50 -1.24
N ILE A 38 20.73 4.62 -2.22
CA ILE A 38 19.44 4.28 -2.81
C ILE A 38 19.26 2.76 -2.74
N SER A 39 18.05 2.33 -2.37
CA SER A 39 17.60 0.96 -2.60
C SER A 39 16.29 0.94 -3.36
N ALA A 40 16.07 -0.14 -4.09
CA ALA A 40 14.87 -0.38 -4.86
C ALA A 40 14.43 -1.83 -4.66
N SER A 41 13.14 -2.08 -4.55
CA SER A 41 12.61 -3.44 -4.60
C SER A 41 11.33 -3.48 -5.42
N PHE A 42 11.21 -4.52 -6.23
CA PHE A 42 9.98 -4.86 -6.93
C PHE A 42 9.46 -6.17 -6.36
N GLN A 43 8.19 -6.19 -5.98
CA GLN A 43 7.48 -7.37 -5.47
C GLN A 43 6.26 -7.62 -6.34
N PHE A 44 5.90 -8.88 -6.50
CA PHE A 44 4.66 -9.25 -7.16
C PHE A 44 4.00 -10.45 -6.49
N ASN A 45 2.68 -10.50 -6.57
CA ASN A 45 1.84 -11.65 -6.26
C ASN A 45 0.85 -11.79 -7.40
N TRP A 46 0.71 -12.98 -7.98
CA TRP A 46 -0.24 -13.23 -9.06
C TRP A 46 -0.82 -14.63 -8.98
N GLY A 47 -2.14 -14.76 -9.13
CA GLY A 47 -2.81 -16.04 -9.24
C GLY A 47 -4.32 -15.93 -9.18
N GLU A 48 -4.98 -17.06 -9.02
CA GLU A 48 -6.44 -17.19 -9.10
C GLU A 48 -7.14 -16.62 -7.85
N LEU A 49 -8.22 -15.85 -8.07
CA LEU A 49 -9.08 -15.29 -7.03
C LEU A 49 -10.05 -16.34 -6.48
N GLN A 50 -10.27 -16.29 -5.16
CA GLN A 50 -11.19 -17.21 -4.52
C GLN A 50 -12.65 -16.90 -4.87
N GLY A 51 -13.40 -17.92 -5.28
CA GLY A 51 -14.86 -17.83 -5.45
C GLY A 51 -15.33 -17.22 -6.77
N ALA A 52 -14.44 -16.96 -7.73
CA ALA A 52 -14.79 -16.51 -9.07
C ALA A 52 -14.17 -17.45 -10.12
N ASP A 53 -14.99 -18.13 -10.90
CA ASP A 53 -14.53 -18.95 -12.03
C ASP A 53 -13.77 -18.05 -13.02
N ASP A 54 -12.55 -18.43 -13.38
CA ASP A 54 -11.66 -17.76 -14.34
C ASP A 54 -11.24 -16.31 -13.98
N SER A 55 -11.24 -15.94 -12.70
CA SER A 55 -10.77 -14.63 -12.24
C SER A 55 -9.35 -14.69 -11.69
N GLU A 56 -8.48 -13.81 -12.18
CA GLU A 56 -7.08 -13.71 -11.74
C GLU A 56 -6.83 -12.36 -11.06
N GLN A 57 -6.02 -12.36 -10.00
CA GLN A 57 -5.56 -11.13 -9.35
C GLN A 57 -4.04 -11.04 -9.39
N GLY A 58 -3.56 -9.85 -9.76
CA GLY A 58 -2.17 -9.44 -9.66
C GLY A 58 -2.02 -8.29 -8.66
N THR A 59 -0.99 -8.33 -7.83
CA THR A 59 -0.51 -7.20 -7.03
C THR A 59 0.96 -7.00 -7.35
N TYR A 60 1.34 -5.80 -7.73
CA TYR A 60 2.69 -5.42 -8.12
C TYR A 60 3.11 -4.19 -7.31
N ASP A 61 4.22 -4.28 -6.60
CA ASP A 61 4.70 -3.25 -5.69
C ASP A 61 6.12 -2.85 -6.10
N LEU A 62 6.36 -1.55 -6.25
CA LEU A 62 7.67 -0.96 -6.43
C LEU A 62 7.95 -0.04 -5.24
N LEU A 63 8.99 -0.35 -4.48
CA LEU A 63 9.49 0.45 -3.38
C LEU A 63 10.86 1.04 -3.73
N LEU A 64 11.03 2.32 -3.44
CA LEU A 64 12.28 3.05 -3.51
C LEU A 64 12.57 3.67 -2.15
N ASN A 65 13.80 3.54 -1.67
CA ASN A 65 14.28 4.27 -0.49
C ASN A 65 15.52 5.08 -0.87
N TYR A 66 15.63 6.28 -0.32
CA TYR A 66 16.79 7.14 -0.45
C TYR A 66 17.22 7.64 0.93
N GLY A 67 18.47 7.37 1.29
CA GLY A 67 19.11 7.77 2.54
C GLY A 67 20.43 8.52 2.32
N GLY A 68 20.67 9.06 1.12
CA GLY A 68 21.92 9.76 0.78
C GLY A 68 22.10 11.14 1.42
N MET A 69 21.26 11.49 2.40
CA MET A 69 21.36 12.71 3.19
C MET A 69 21.43 12.31 4.66
N GLU A 70 22.39 12.87 5.40
CA GLU A 70 22.69 12.49 6.80
C GLU A 70 21.44 12.54 7.71
N ASP A 71 20.62 13.58 7.56
CA ASP A 71 19.46 13.81 8.41
C ASP A 71 18.12 13.50 7.73
N VAL A 72 18.12 13.06 6.47
CA VAL A 72 16.88 12.89 5.69
C VAL A 72 16.80 11.50 5.06
N SER A 73 15.75 10.78 5.43
CA SER A 73 15.37 9.52 4.78
C SER A 73 14.08 9.72 3.98
N MET A 74 14.07 9.29 2.73
CA MET A 74 12.91 9.35 1.85
C MET A 74 12.52 7.95 1.38
N TRP A 75 11.24 7.76 1.14
CA TRP A 75 10.73 6.56 0.50
C TRP A 75 9.59 6.88 -0.45
N ALA A 76 9.45 6.05 -1.48
CA ALA A 76 8.34 6.09 -2.41
C ALA A 76 7.89 4.67 -2.71
N ASN A 77 6.58 4.45 -2.72
CA ASN A 77 5.96 3.19 -3.06
C ASN A 77 4.94 3.42 -4.17
N TYR A 78 4.88 2.48 -5.11
CA TYR A 78 3.82 2.38 -6.09
C TYR A 78 3.29 0.95 -6.09
N THR A 79 2.00 0.80 -5.87
CA THR A 79 1.28 -0.47 -5.90
C THR A 79 0.27 -0.47 -7.05
N LEU A 80 0.24 -1.53 -7.83
CA LEU A 80 -0.79 -1.81 -8.82
C LEU A 80 -1.50 -3.11 -8.45
N VAL A 81 -2.81 -3.04 -8.25
CA VAL A 81 -3.67 -4.22 -8.14
C VAL A 81 -4.47 -4.34 -9.43
N THR A 82 -4.46 -5.53 -10.03
CA THR A 82 -5.23 -5.88 -11.21
C THR A 82 -6.15 -7.03 -10.87
N VAL A 83 -7.40 -6.96 -11.32
CA VAL A 83 -8.35 -8.08 -11.30
C VAL A 83 -8.78 -8.31 -12.73
N GLU A 84 -8.43 -9.47 -13.28
CA GLU A 84 -8.79 -9.90 -14.62
C GLU A 84 -10.06 -10.74 -14.53
N GLN A 85 -11.15 -10.24 -15.13
CA GLN A 85 -12.47 -10.87 -15.20
C GLN A 85 -13.21 -10.98 -13.84
N GLY A 86 -14.54 -10.90 -13.88
CA GLY A 86 -15.41 -11.00 -12.70
C GLY A 86 -16.14 -9.70 -12.35
N LEU A 87 -16.87 -9.69 -11.24
CA LEU A 87 -17.69 -8.54 -10.79
C LEU A 87 -16.86 -7.34 -10.33
N SER A 88 -15.55 -7.50 -10.17
CA SER A 88 -14.62 -6.47 -9.70
C SER A 88 -13.44 -6.26 -10.66
N GLU A 89 -13.65 -6.55 -11.96
CA GLU A 89 -12.65 -6.31 -12.99
C GLU A 89 -12.18 -4.84 -12.95
N GLY A 90 -10.87 -4.62 -12.97
CA GLY A 90 -10.34 -3.28 -12.95
C GLY A 90 -8.91 -3.16 -12.47
N LYS A 91 -8.48 -1.91 -12.31
CA LYS A 91 -7.14 -1.56 -11.84
C LYS A 91 -7.23 -0.57 -10.70
N THR A 92 -6.46 -0.84 -9.65
CA THR A 92 -6.27 0.08 -8.53
C THR A 92 -4.80 0.46 -8.46
N HIS A 93 -4.53 1.75 -8.41
CA HIS A 93 -3.20 2.31 -8.28
C HIS A 93 -3.05 2.93 -6.89
N GLY A 94 -2.08 2.46 -6.11
CA GLY A 94 -1.63 3.09 -4.87
C GLY A 94 -0.31 3.79 -5.11
N ILE A 95 -0.21 5.04 -4.68
CA ILE A 95 1.03 5.81 -4.70
C ILE A 95 1.24 6.32 -3.28
N ALA A 96 2.44 6.17 -2.75
CA ALA A 96 2.82 6.77 -1.48
C ALA A 96 4.23 7.34 -1.56
N VAL A 97 4.43 8.51 -0.98
CA VAL A 97 5.75 9.15 -0.86
C VAL A 97 5.86 9.72 0.53
N ALA A 98 7.01 9.53 1.18
CA ALA A 98 7.29 10.21 2.42
C ALA A 98 8.75 10.60 2.56
N ALA A 99 8.96 11.52 3.50
CA ALA A 99 10.27 11.92 3.96
C ALA A 99 10.23 12.08 5.48
N ARG A 100 11.32 11.68 6.15
CA ARG A 100 11.58 11.99 7.55
C ARG A 100 12.87 12.80 7.64
N MET A 101 12.84 13.84 8.46
CA MET A 101 13.99 14.64 8.83
C MET A 101 14.29 14.46 10.32
N ALA A 102 15.52 14.09 10.66
CA ALA A 102 16.03 14.20 12.01
C ALA A 102 16.22 15.69 12.35
N LEU A 103 15.60 16.16 13.42
CA LEU A 103 15.77 17.53 13.91
C LEU A 103 16.95 17.61 14.87
N ASN A 104 17.25 16.49 15.53
CA ASN A 104 18.40 16.25 16.41
C ASN A 104 18.49 14.73 16.67
N ASP A 105 19.46 14.32 17.48
CA ASP A 105 19.73 12.92 17.84
C ASP A 105 18.53 12.17 18.46
N SER A 106 17.57 12.89 19.02
CA SER A 106 16.43 12.32 19.76
C SER A 106 15.07 12.61 19.15
N CYS A 107 14.96 13.46 18.12
CA CYS A 107 13.67 13.88 17.59
C CYS A 107 13.66 13.94 16.06
N GLY A 108 12.53 13.60 15.48
CA GLY A 108 12.29 13.71 14.05
C GLY A 108 10.88 14.17 13.70
N VAL A 109 10.73 14.60 12.46
CA VAL A 109 9.44 14.88 11.85
C VAL A 109 9.36 14.17 10.51
N ALA A 110 8.23 13.54 10.22
CA ALA A 110 7.96 12.86 8.97
C ALA A 110 6.66 13.35 8.35
N VAL A 111 6.64 13.43 7.02
CA VAL A 111 5.43 13.71 6.23
C VAL A 111 5.26 12.63 5.19
N ARG A 112 4.03 12.12 5.05
CA ARG A 112 3.64 11.09 4.08
C ARG A 112 2.41 11.56 3.31
N GLY A 113 2.48 11.49 1.98
CA GLY A 113 1.33 11.65 1.10
C GLY A 113 0.99 10.33 0.43
N GLU A 114 -0.29 10.00 0.35
CA GLU A 114 -0.79 8.78 -0.29
C GLU A 114 -1.92 9.12 -1.25
N ALA A 115 -2.03 8.36 -2.34
CA ALA A 115 -3.12 8.45 -3.30
C ALA A 115 -3.54 7.05 -3.73
N LEU A 116 -4.84 6.79 -3.72
CA LEU A 116 -5.46 5.57 -4.21
C LEU A 116 -6.41 5.93 -5.36
N LEU A 117 -6.11 5.43 -6.55
CA LEU A 117 -6.88 5.68 -7.76
C LEU A 117 -7.50 4.37 -8.22
N ARG A 118 -8.83 4.25 -8.13
CA ARG A 118 -9.57 3.07 -8.60
C ARG A 118 -10.21 3.37 -9.95
N LYS A 119 -9.93 2.49 -10.92
CA LYS A 119 -10.52 2.51 -12.26
C LYS A 119 -11.24 1.18 -12.51
N PRO A 120 -12.47 1.04 -12.02
CA PRO A 120 -13.26 -0.16 -12.27
C PRO A 120 -13.57 -0.28 -13.77
N HIS A 121 -13.67 -1.51 -14.27
CA HIS A 121 -14.12 -1.82 -15.61
C HIS A 121 -15.42 -2.63 -15.52
N GLY A 122 -16.52 -2.04 -15.97
CA GLY A 122 -17.84 -2.68 -15.98
C GLY A 122 -18.93 -1.76 -16.50
N ASN A 123 -19.92 -2.31 -17.20
CA ASN A 123 -21.08 -1.56 -17.72
C ASN A 123 -22.12 -1.20 -16.62
N ASN A 124 -21.81 -1.41 -15.35
CA ASN A 124 -22.71 -1.11 -14.24
C ASN A 124 -22.52 0.34 -13.80
N ALA A 125 -23.59 1.12 -13.84
CA ALA A 125 -23.63 2.55 -13.49
C ALA A 125 -23.28 2.89 -12.02
N VAL A 126 -22.85 1.89 -11.23
CA VAL A 126 -22.50 1.99 -9.80
C VAL A 126 -20.98 2.08 -9.61
N ASP A 127 -20.19 1.68 -10.60
CA ASP A 127 -18.73 1.68 -10.52
C ASP A 127 -18.15 2.99 -11.06
N LYS A 128 -18.03 3.99 -10.17
CA LYS A 128 -17.37 5.26 -10.49
C LYS A 128 -15.88 5.17 -10.20
N ASN A 129 -15.10 5.92 -10.98
CA ASN A 129 -13.72 6.20 -10.63
C ASN A 129 -13.69 6.87 -9.26
N SER A 130 -12.98 6.28 -8.31
CA SER A 130 -12.78 6.89 -7.00
C SER A 130 -11.31 7.25 -6.83
N GLU A 131 -11.09 8.40 -6.21
CA GLU A 131 -9.78 8.89 -5.85
C GLU A 131 -9.80 9.25 -4.37
N GLU A 132 -8.95 8.58 -3.60
CA GLU A 132 -8.73 8.84 -2.19
C GLU A 132 -7.30 9.37 -2.03
N TYR A 133 -7.11 10.36 -1.17
CA TYR A 133 -5.83 10.97 -0.87
C TYR A 133 -5.65 11.05 0.64
N SER A 134 -4.44 10.83 1.14
CA SER A 134 -4.12 11.09 2.54
C SER A 134 -2.87 11.97 2.68
N LEU A 135 -2.83 12.73 3.75
CA LEU A 135 -1.64 13.42 4.23
C LEU A 135 -1.45 13.09 5.70
N THR A 136 -0.31 12.51 6.03
CA THR A 136 0.07 12.17 7.40
C THR A 136 1.30 12.98 7.81
N LEU A 137 1.25 13.59 8.99
CA LEU A 137 2.36 14.26 9.65
C LEU A 137 2.65 13.53 10.97
N THR A 138 3.89 13.11 11.16
CA THR A 138 4.33 12.41 12.37
C THR A 138 5.47 13.17 13.02
N GLY A 139 5.40 13.40 14.33
CA GLY A 139 6.53 13.81 15.15
C GLY A 139 6.93 12.67 16.06
N ASP A 140 8.24 12.41 16.17
CA ASP A 140 8.78 11.38 17.04
C ASP A 140 9.85 11.93 17.98
N SER A 141 9.95 11.36 19.18
CA SER A 141 10.95 11.70 20.18
C SER A 141 11.37 10.48 21.00
N ALA A 142 12.66 10.15 20.96
CA ALA A 142 13.30 9.19 21.84
C ALA A 142 13.37 9.77 23.27
N LEU A 143 12.54 9.24 24.16
CA LEU A 143 12.53 9.60 25.58
C LEU A 143 13.64 8.90 26.35
N THR A 144 14.02 7.70 25.90
CA THR A 144 15.15 6.90 26.36
C THR A 144 15.67 6.07 25.19
N ASP A 145 16.81 5.39 25.34
CA ASP A 145 17.38 4.49 24.32
C ASP A 145 16.44 3.36 23.85
N ASN A 146 15.39 3.05 24.63
CA ASN A 146 14.44 1.97 24.32
C ASN A 146 12.98 2.43 24.26
N LEU A 147 12.73 3.75 24.29
CA LEU A 147 11.37 4.28 24.32
C LEU A 147 11.27 5.52 23.44
N THR A 148 10.43 5.41 22.41
CA THR A 148 10.10 6.51 21.50
C THR A 148 8.64 6.85 21.61
N ALA A 149 8.33 8.12 21.87
CA ALA A 149 6.99 8.67 21.76
C ALA A 149 6.75 9.15 20.34
N LYS A 150 5.56 8.89 19.80
CA LYS A 150 5.15 9.33 18.46
C LYS A 150 3.78 10.01 18.54
N VAL A 151 3.63 11.12 17.83
CA VAL A 151 2.36 11.83 17.63
C VAL A 151 2.10 11.90 16.14
N GLU A 152 0.89 11.56 15.74
CA GLU A 152 0.47 11.51 14.34
C GLU A 152 -0.78 12.36 14.13
N LEU A 153 -0.76 13.17 13.07
CA LEU A 153 -1.92 13.84 12.51
C LEU A 153 -2.13 13.32 11.09
N ARG A 154 -3.32 12.82 10.81
CA ARG A 154 -3.69 12.32 9.50
C ARG A 154 -4.95 13.00 8.99
N LEU A 155 -4.90 13.39 7.72
CA LEU A 155 -5.99 14.02 6.97
C LEU A 155 -6.29 13.14 5.76
N ASP A 156 -7.52 12.68 5.64
CA ASP A 156 -8.00 11.88 4.52
C ASP A 156 -8.98 12.71 3.68
N PHE A 157 -8.89 12.58 2.36
CA PHE A 157 -9.69 13.31 1.38
C PHE A 157 -10.19 12.33 0.33
N ALA A 158 -11.44 12.48 -0.11
CA ALA A 158 -11.99 11.76 -1.25
C ALA A 158 -12.48 12.77 -2.28
N ALA A 159 -12.17 12.55 -3.56
CA ALA A 159 -12.55 13.46 -4.64
C ALA A 159 -13.98 13.25 -5.16
N ASP A 160 -14.59 12.10 -4.87
CA ASP A 160 -15.97 11.80 -5.26
C ASP A 160 -16.84 11.65 -4.01
N ASP A 161 -17.95 12.39 -3.95
CA ASP A 161 -19.03 12.14 -3.01
C ASP A 161 -19.57 10.73 -3.34
N THR A 162 -19.71 9.87 -2.33
CA THR A 162 -20.30 8.52 -2.35
C THR A 162 -19.35 7.37 -2.74
N LEU A 163 -18.72 6.76 -1.73
CA LEU A 163 -18.76 5.31 -1.66
C LEU A 163 -20.24 4.91 -1.50
N PRO A 164 -20.78 3.96 -2.29
CA PRO A 164 -22.06 3.38 -1.94
C PRO A 164 -21.86 2.56 -0.67
N ASP A 165 -22.30 3.08 0.48
CA ASP A 165 -22.58 2.21 1.61
C ASP A 165 -23.75 1.27 1.23
N SER A 166 -23.85 0.14 1.91
CA SER A 166 -24.94 -0.82 1.66
C SER A 166 -26.30 -0.32 2.20
N ASP A 167 -26.46 0.95 2.54
CA ASP A 167 -27.67 1.52 3.15
C ASP A 167 -28.19 2.84 2.52
N GLY A 168 -27.51 3.38 1.51
CA GLY A 168 -27.92 4.57 0.76
C GLY A 168 -27.59 5.91 1.43
N ASN A 169 -26.66 5.98 2.38
CA ASN A 169 -26.20 7.23 2.96
C ASN A 169 -24.73 7.54 2.62
N ALA A 170 -24.31 8.79 2.82
CA ALA A 170 -22.90 9.17 2.76
C ALA A 170 -22.26 8.87 4.12
N GLY A 171 -21.97 7.59 4.38
CA GLY A 171 -21.14 7.16 5.50
C GLY A 171 -19.66 7.25 5.14
N GLU A 172 -18.85 7.87 6.01
CA GLU A 172 -17.39 7.79 5.93
C GLU A 172 -16.95 6.34 6.17
N ASP A 173 -16.86 5.53 5.12
CA ASP A 173 -16.28 4.19 5.22
C ASP A 173 -14.75 4.32 5.27
N VAL A 174 -14.25 4.40 6.51
CA VAL A 174 -12.86 4.18 6.89
C VAL A 174 -12.56 2.68 6.74
N ALA A 175 -12.51 2.18 5.51
CA ALA A 175 -12.22 0.79 5.22
C ALA A 175 -11.48 0.60 3.88
N ALA A 176 -10.44 1.40 3.66
CA ALA A 176 -9.55 1.20 2.50
C ALA A 176 -8.06 1.43 2.79
N MET A 177 -7.71 2.07 3.91
CA MET A 177 -6.32 2.42 4.20
C MET A 177 -5.61 1.48 5.17
N ALA A 178 -5.93 0.19 5.07
CA ALA A 178 -5.15 -0.89 5.69
C ALA A 178 -3.94 -1.34 4.82
N LEU A 179 -3.64 -0.63 3.73
CA LEU A 179 -2.62 -1.01 2.75
C LEU A 179 -1.43 -0.05 2.71
N ALA A 180 -0.95 0.37 3.88
CA ALA A 180 0.40 0.94 4.07
C ALA A 180 0.74 1.01 5.57
N GLN A 181 0.48 -0.06 6.32
CA GLN A 181 1.07 -0.23 7.64
C GLN A 181 2.34 -1.07 7.52
N LEU A 182 3.33 -0.54 6.77
CA LEU A 182 4.69 -0.98 6.97
C LEU A 182 5.12 -0.40 8.32
N VAL A 183 5.34 -1.27 9.28
CA VAL A 183 5.91 -0.90 10.58
C VAL A 183 7.30 -0.33 10.30
N TYR A 184 7.44 0.99 10.45
CA TYR A 184 8.74 1.66 10.45
C TYR A 184 9.44 1.37 11.78
N GLU A 185 10.48 0.56 11.71
CA GLU A 185 11.51 0.48 12.73
C GLU A 185 12.57 1.54 12.39
N PHE A 186 12.80 2.49 13.30
CA PHE A 186 13.98 3.37 13.33
C PHE A 186 14.88 2.86 14.45
#